data_AF-A0A951KXX1-F1
#
_entry.id   AF-A0A951KXX1-F1
#
_cell.length_a   1.000
_cell.length_b   1.000
_cell.length_c   1.000
_cell.angle_alpha   90.00
_cell.angle_beta   90.00
_cell.angle_gamma   90.00
#
_symmetry.space_group_name_H-M   'P 1'
#
loop_
_entity.id
_entity.type
_entity.pdbx_description
1 polymer ?
#
loop_
_entity_poly.entity_id
_entity_poly.type
_entity_poly.pdbx_seq_one_letter_code
_entity_poly.pdbx_strand_id
1 'polypeptide(L)'
;MECLLVCGGCRSRLMYPAGCEEHGREHWYIELKCPSCGGGTWALFDIDMLDALDCELDQAEAEIEADLARLTRANMADYVTRFVSALDAGAIEPEDFTA
;
A
#
# COMPACT_ATOMS: atom_id res chain seq x y z
N MET A 1 8.15 12.17 -22.31
CA MET A 1 7.32 11.31 -21.45
C MET A 1 7.19 12.05 -20.12
N GLU A 2 6.11 12.80 -19.92
CA GLU A 2 5.86 13.50 -18.65
C GLU A 2 5.27 12.50 -17.65
N CYS A 3 5.82 12.44 -16.43
CA CYS A 3 5.35 11.53 -15.39
C CYS A 3 3.93 11.92 -14.93
N LEU A 4 2.91 11.26 -15.51
CA LEU A 4 1.49 11.41 -15.17
C LEU A 4 1.13 10.93 -13.74
N LEU A 5 2.08 10.29 -13.05
CA LEU A 5 1.92 9.79 -11.67
C LEU A 5 2.15 10.85 -10.58
N VAL A 6 2.38 12.11 -10.96
CA VAL A 6 2.54 13.22 -10.01
C VAL A 6 1.23 13.97 -9.84
N CYS A 7 0.72 14.05 -8.61
CA CYS A 7 -0.47 14.82 -8.30
C CYS A 7 -0.27 16.32 -8.59
N GLY A 8 -1.11 16.91 -9.44
CA GLY A 8 -1.07 18.35 -9.71
C GLY A 8 -1.41 19.24 -8.50
N GLY A 9 -2.09 18.70 -7.48
CA GLY A 9 -2.49 19.44 -6.28
C GLY A 9 -1.42 19.46 -5.18
N CYS A 10 -0.96 18.29 -4.75
CA CYS A 10 0.00 18.17 -3.63
C CYS A 10 1.41 17.72 -4.05
N ARG A 11 1.64 17.44 -5.35
CA ARG A 11 2.90 16.92 -5.92
C ARG A 11 3.34 15.56 -5.37
N SER A 12 2.44 14.85 -4.69
CA SER A 12 2.65 13.45 -4.31
C SER A 12 2.87 12.58 -5.55
N ARG A 13 3.79 11.62 -5.46
CA ARG A 13 4.06 10.62 -6.52
C ARG A 13 3.32 9.30 -6.30
N LEU A 14 2.40 9.28 -5.34
CA LEU A 14 1.66 8.09 -4.94
C LEU A 14 0.29 8.03 -5.62
N MET A 15 0.17 8.59 -6.84
CA MET A 15 -1.07 8.48 -7.60
C MET A 15 -1.30 7.02 -7.98
N TYR A 16 -2.53 6.51 -7.79
CA TYR A 16 -2.89 5.13 -8.10
C TYR A 16 -4.09 5.06 -9.04
N PRO A 17 -4.20 4.03 -9.89
CA PRO A 17 -5.37 3.85 -10.75
C PRO A 17 -6.60 3.46 -9.93
N ALA A 18 -7.72 4.14 -10.17
CA ALA A 18 -9.00 3.93 -9.50
C ALA A 18 -10.13 3.54 -10.46
N GLY A 19 -9.93 3.72 -11.76
CA GLY A 19 -10.89 3.41 -12.81
C GLY A 19 -10.22 3.31 -14.18
N CYS A 20 -10.82 2.56 -15.10
CA CYS A 20 -10.31 2.33 -16.44
C CYS A 20 -11.48 2.29 -17.44
N GLU A 21 -11.33 3.02 -18.55
CA GLU A 21 -12.25 3.01 -19.69
C GLU A 21 -11.50 2.77 -21.00
N GLU A 22 -11.93 1.79 -21.78
CA GLU A 22 -11.31 1.49 -23.08
C GLU A 22 -11.58 2.62 -24.09
N HIS A 23 -10.54 3.06 -24.81
CA HIS A 23 -10.64 4.09 -25.84
C HIS A 23 -10.01 3.64 -27.16
N GLY A 24 -10.82 3.09 -28.05
CA GLY A 24 -10.36 2.61 -29.36
C GLY A 24 -9.79 1.20 -29.27
N ARG A 25 -8.69 0.92 -29.98
CA ARG A 25 -8.09 -0.42 -30.04
C ARG A 25 -6.88 -0.62 -29.13
N GLU A 26 -6.12 0.44 -28.86
CA GLU A 26 -4.80 0.34 -28.20
C GLU A 26 -4.60 1.46 -27.15
N HIS A 27 -5.68 2.11 -26.72
CA HIS A 27 -5.60 3.15 -25.69
C HIS A 27 -6.69 2.99 -24.63
N TRP A 28 -6.38 3.43 -23.42
CA TRP A 28 -7.25 3.41 -22.25
C TRP A 28 -7.20 4.73 -21.51
N TYR A 29 -8.36 5.21 -21.08
CA TYR A 29 -8.44 6.31 -20.11
C TYR A 29 -8.38 5.72 -18.70
N ILE A 30 -7.35 6.10 -17.96
CA ILE A 30 -7.14 5.68 -16.58
C ILE A 30 -7.47 6.85 -15.66
N GLU A 31 -8.37 6.62 -14.70
CA GLU A 31 -8.61 7.53 -13.59
C GLU A 31 -7.50 7.31 -12.56
N LEU A 32 -6.70 8.33 -12.31
CA LEU A 32 -5.67 8.33 -11.27
C LEU A 32 -6.15 9.14 -10.07
N LYS A 33 -6.00 8.61 -8.85
CA LYS A 33 -6.33 9.28 -7.59
C LYS A 33 -5.13 9.48 -6.70
N CYS A 34 -5.15 10.60 -5.97
CA CYS A 34 -4.15 10.93 -4.98
C CYS A 34 -4.60 10.47 -3.58
N PRO A 35 -3.84 9.60 -2.89
CA PRO A 35 -4.18 9.20 -1.53
C PRO A 35 -3.91 10.32 -0.52
N SER A 36 -3.05 11.29 -0.86
CA SER A 36 -2.63 12.35 0.05
C SER A 36 -3.64 13.50 0.15
N CYS A 37 -4.29 13.86 -0.96
CA CYS A 37 -5.22 15.00 -1.01
C CYS A 37 -6.58 14.69 -1.63
N GLY A 38 -6.82 13.45 -2.07
CA GLY A 38 -8.08 13.01 -2.69
C GLY A 38 -8.33 13.54 -4.11
N GLY A 39 -7.40 14.32 -4.68
CA GLY A 39 -7.52 14.82 -6.04
C GLY A 39 -7.45 13.70 -7.08
N GLY A 40 -8.14 13.85 -8.20
CA GLY A 40 -8.14 12.87 -9.30
C GLY A 40 -7.85 13.52 -10.65
N THR A 41 -7.34 12.72 -11.58
CA THR A 41 -7.13 13.13 -12.98
C THR A 41 -7.35 11.95 -13.91
N TRP A 42 -7.66 12.22 -15.17
CA TRP A 42 -7.78 11.20 -16.21
C TRP A 42 -6.60 11.34 -17.16
N ALA A 43 -6.03 10.21 -17.54
CA ALA A 43 -4.86 10.15 -18.41
C ALA A 43 -5.01 9.04 -19.45
N LEU A 44 -4.52 9.29 -20.65
CA LEU A 44 -4.51 8.30 -21.73
C LEU A 44 -3.27 7.44 -21.62
N PHE A 45 -3.45 6.12 -21.62
CA PHE A 45 -2.40 5.11 -21.59
C PHE A 45 -2.47 4.27 -22.86
N ASP A 46 -1.31 3.89 -23.40
CA ASP A 46 -1.20 2.77 -24.34
C ASP A 46 -0.87 1.48 -23.60
N ILE A 47 -0.78 0.36 -24.33
CA ILE A 47 -0.54 -0.97 -23.74
C ILE A 47 0.81 -1.07 -23.02
N ASP A 48 1.86 -0.48 -23.58
CA ASP A 48 3.21 -0.52 -22.98
C ASP A 48 3.22 0.29 -21.68
N MET A 49 2.48 1.40 -21.61
CA MET A 49 2.32 2.20 -20.39
C MET A 49 1.49 1.47 -19.32
N LEU A 50 0.48 0.68 -19.71
CA LEU A 50 -0.28 -0.14 -18.77
C LEU A 50 0.58 -1.25 -18.18
N ASP A 51 1.31 -1.98 -19.02
CA ASP A 51 2.21 -3.05 -18.58
C ASP A 51 3.29 -2.50 -17.63
N ALA A 52 3.84 -1.33 -17.93
CA ALA A 52 4.78 -0.64 -17.05
C ALA A 52 4.14 -0.23 -15.72
N LEU A 53 2.91 0.30 -15.75
CA LEU A 53 2.18 0.69 -14.56
C LEU A 53 1.88 -0.52 -13.66
N ASP A 54 1.42 -1.64 -14.21
CA ASP A 54 1.16 -2.86 -13.46
C ASP A 54 2.44 -3.39 -12.80
N CYS A 55 3.57 -3.40 -13.52
CA CYS A 55 4.86 -3.78 -12.95
C CYS A 55 5.28 -2.86 -11.78
N GLU A 56 5.08 -1.55 -11.91
CA GLU A 56 5.40 -0.60 -10.83
C GLU A 56 4.50 -0.81 -9.60
N LEU A 57 3.22 -1.12 -9.80
CA LEU A 57 2.27 -1.37 -8.71
C LEU A 57 2.60 -2.67 -7.96
N ASP A 58 2.89 -3.75 -8.68
CA ASP A 58 3.30 -5.03 -8.07
C ASP A 58 4.57 -4.85 -7.23
N GLN A 59 5.53 -4.06 -7.73
CA GLN A 59 6.77 -3.79 -7.01
C GLN A 59 6.50 -2.96 -5.74
N ALA A 60 5.67 -1.93 -5.84
CA ALA A 60 5.30 -1.11 -4.68
C ALA A 60 4.53 -1.92 -3.62
N GLU A 61 3.63 -2.82 -4.03
CA GLU A 61 2.91 -3.71 -3.13
C GLU A 61 3.88 -4.63 -2.38
N ALA A 62 4.81 -5.28 -3.10
CA ALA A 62 5.80 -6.15 -2.49
C ALA A 62 6.70 -5.42 -1.47
N GLU A 63 7.05 -4.15 -1.72
CA GLU A 63 7.79 -3.31 -0.78
C GLU A 63 6.97 -3.03 0.50
N ILE A 64 5.69 -2.69 0.35
CA ILE A 64 4.77 -2.45 1.48
C ILE A 64 4.58 -3.72 2.30
N GLU A 65 4.37 -4.87 1.67
CA GLU A 65 4.22 -6.15 2.37
C GLU A 65 5.48 -6.52 3.16
N ALA A 66 6.66 -6.34 2.56
CA ALA A 66 7.94 -6.60 3.20
C ALA A 66 8.15 -5.71 4.44
N ASP A 67 7.82 -4.43 4.34
CA ASP A 67 7.90 -3.51 5.47
C ASP A 67 6.88 -3.82 6.57
N LEU A 68 5.64 -4.18 6.20
CA LEU A 68 4.63 -4.62 7.16
C LEU A 68 5.06 -5.89 7.91
N ALA A 69 5.64 -6.86 7.20
CA ALA A 69 6.17 -8.08 7.81
C ALA A 69 7.30 -7.77 8.79
N ARG A 70 8.21 -6.86 8.42
CA ARG A 70 9.31 -6.41 9.28
C ARG A 70 8.81 -5.73 10.55
N LEU A 71 7.86 -4.80 10.42
CA LEU A 71 7.25 -4.10 11.56
C LEU A 71 6.47 -5.05 12.47
N THR A 72 5.68 -5.94 11.89
CA THR A 72 4.94 -6.97 12.64
C THR A 72 5.90 -7.83 13.46
N ARG A 73 7.01 -8.28 12.85
CA ARG A 73 8.02 -9.08 13.56
C ARG A 73 8.66 -8.33 14.72
N ALA A 74 9.03 -7.06 14.51
CA ALA A 74 9.60 -6.22 15.55
C ALA A 74 8.62 -6.03 16.72
N ASN A 75 7.36 -5.69 16.41
CA ASN A 75 6.32 -5.53 17.41
C ASN A 75 6.10 -6.83 18.20
N MET A 76 6.03 -7.98 17.52
CA MET A 76 5.82 -9.27 18.17
C MET A 76 6.96 -9.66 19.10
N ALA A 77 8.21 -9.31 18.79
CA ALA A 77 9.35 -9.53 19.69
C ALA A 77 9.18 -8.75 21.00
N ASP A 78 8.72 -7.49 20.93
CA ASP A 78 8.42 -6.67 22.09
C ASP A 78 7.24 -7.24 22.90
N TYR A 79 6.19 -7.69 22.22
CA TYR A 79 5.04 -8.34 22.86
C TYR A 79 5.45 -9.60 23.62
N VAL A 80 6.24 -10.48 23.00
CA VAL A 80 6.76 -11.70 23.65
C VAL A 80 7.57 -11.35 24.90
N THR A 81 8.45 -10.35 24.81
CA THR A 81 9.27 -9.91 25.96
C THR A 81 8.42 -9.43 27.12
N ARG A 82 7.40 -8.61 26.84
CA ARG A 82 6.45 -8.12 27.86
C ARG A 82 5.63 -9.26 28.45
N PHE A 83 5.18 -10.19 27.61
CA PHE A 83 4.37 -11.33 28.02
C PHE A 83 5.14 -12.28 28.95
N VAL A 84 6.38 -12.64 28.59
CA VAL A 84 7.25 -13.46 29.44
C VAL A 84 7.52 -12.77 30.78
N SER A 85 7.82 -11.46 30.76
CA SER A 85 8.06 -10.71 32.00
C SER A 85 6.83 -10.70 32.93
N ALA A 86 5.62 -10.66 32.36
CA ALA A 86 4.38 -10.71 33.12
C ALA A 86 4.09 -12.12 33.67
N LEU A 87 4.41 -13.17 32.91
CA LEU A 87 4.35 -14.56 33.40
C LEU A 87 5.34 -14.79 34.56
N ASP A 88 6.59 -14.35 34.42
CA ASP A 88 7.62 -14.49 35.46
C ASP A 88 7.25 -13.72 36.75
N ALA A 89 6.56 -12.59 36.61
CA ALA A 89 6.05 -11.80 37.72
C ALA A 89 4.75 -12.35 38.34
N GLY A 90 4.17 -13.42 37.77
CA GLY A 90 2.86 -13.93 38.18
C GLY A 90 1.71 -12.95 37.95
N ALA A 91 1.87 -12.00 37.02
CA ALA A 91 0.87 -10.99 36.69
C ALA A 91 -0.16 -11.49 35.65
N ILE A 92 0.03 -12.70 35.14
CA ILE A 92 -0.87 -13.39 34.21
C ILE A 92 -1.05 -14.82 34.72
N GLU A 93 -2.29 -15.20 34.98
CA GLU A 93 -2.70 -16.53 35.43
C GLU A 93 -3.56 -17.24 34.36
N PRO A 94 -3.72 -18.57 34.42
CA PRO A 94 -4.56 -19.29 33.45
C PRO A 94 -6.01 -18.77 33.36
N GLU A 95 -6.54 -18.24 34.46
CA GLU A 95 -7.90 -17.69 34.56
C GLU A 95 -8.09 -16.45 33.66
N ASP A 96 -7.02 -15.69 33.40
CA ASP A 96 -7.05 -14.49 32.53
C ASP A 96 -7.33 -14.82 31.05
N PHE A 97 -7.25 -16.09 30.65
CA PHE A 97 -7.51 -16.55 29.27
C PHE A 97 -8.87 -17.22 29.10
N THR A 98 -9.65 -17.39 30.17
CA THR A 98 -11.00 -17.95 30.08
C THR A 98 -12.00 -16.85 29.70
N ALA A 99 -12.66 -17.02 28.55
CA ALA A 99 -13.70 -16.13 28.03
C ALA A 99 -15.10 -16.51 28.53
#